data_AF-V7B016-F1
#
_entry.id   AF-V7B016-F1
#
_cell.length_a   1.000
_cell.length_b   1.000
_cell.length_c   1.000
_cell.angle_alpha   90.00
_cell.angle_beta   90.00
_cell.angle_gamma   90.00
#
_symmetry.space_group_name_H-M   'P 1'
#
loop_
_entity.id
_entity.type
_entity.pdbx_description
1 polymer ?
#
loop_
_entity_poly.entity_id
_entity_poly.type
_entity_poly.pdbx_seq_one_letter_code
_entity_poly.pdbx_strand_id
1 'polypeptide(L)'
;MLRPLCHPLPRLHITGFLLMQRSNIFGRQDILGSWLPARYISNESVELKTYNDVVRFSLDKSDDINSAEKIQKNKKVKMSKKAKVNELRFYRLKAKKKMNSSNPEVRIRYKLEKAKRKETWLIEKLRKYDIPNPPPETFDPEILTEEERHYLKRTVKVICKPCKPGQVHEYAEELARLSKGIVIDIKPNNIIIFYRGKNYAQPEVMSPPNTLSKAKALEKYRFGQSLEHTSQFIERLEKELEEYHQHLAKFRKGKEDTTTRC
;
A
#
# COMPACT_ATOMS: atom_id res chain seq x y z
N MET A 1 2.67 71.58 12.02
CA MET A 1 1.92 71.64 10.74
C MET A 1 2.15 70.33 10.01
N LEU A 2 1.16 69.42 10.06
CA LEU A 2 0.66 68.59 8.95
C LEU A 2 -0.23 67.48 9.55
N ARG A 3 -1.48 67.51 9.12
CA ARG A 3 -2.58 66.62 9.50
C ARG A 3 -2.52 65.28 8.75
N PRO A 4 -3.26 64.26 9.23
CA PRO A 4 -3.16 62.87 8.80
C PRO A 4 -4.07 62.56 7.59
N LEU A 5 -3.79 61.45 6.90
CA LEU A 5 -4.70 60.83 5.94
C LEU A 5 -5.16 59.47 6.50
N CYS A 6 -6.36 59.47 7.09
CA CYS A 6 -7.16 58.28 7.38
C CYS A 6 -8.05 57.99 6.18
N HIS A 7 -8.16 56.72 5.76
CA HIS A 7 -9.34 56.14 5.09
C HIS A 7 -9.32 54.59 5.22
N PRO A 8 -10.47 53.91 5.10
CA PRO A 8 -10.98 52.99 6.13
C PRO A 8 -10.81 51.48 5.84
N LEU A 9 -11.01 50.69 6.89
CA LEU A 9 -11.16 49.23 6.87
C LEU A 9 -12.41 48.77 6.08
N PRO A 10 -12.37 47.54 5.53
CA PRO A 10 -13.55 46.68 5.57
C PRO A 10 -13.26 45.38 6.36
N ARG A 11 -14.12 45.11 7.35
CA ARG A 11 -14.31 43.80 7.97
C ARG A 11 -14.86 42.84 6.91
N LEU A 12 -14.27 41.65 6.78
CA LEU A 12 -14.89 40.54 6.07
C LEU A 12 -14.96 39.30 6.97
N HIS A 13 -16.22 38.91 7.22
CA HIS A 13 -16.65 37.68 7.84
C HIS A 13 -16.43 36.54 6.83
N ILE A 14 -15.74 35.46 7.19
CA ILE A 14 -15.62 34.27 6.34
C ILE A 14 -16.10 33.05 7.10
N THR A 15 -17.39 32.77 6.93
CA THR A 15 -18.00 31.44 7.07
C THR A 15 -17.89 30.75 5.72
N GLY A 16 -17.27 29.56 5.65
CA GLY A 16 -17.12 28.85 4.38
C GLY A 16 -16.53 27.45 4.52
N PHE A 17 -17.41 26.48 4.78
CA PHE A 17 -17.15 25.04 4.76
C PHE A 17 -16.84 24.61 3.31
N LEU A 18 -15.58 24.34 2.97
CA LEU A 18 -15.20 23.92 1.61
C LEU A 18 -15.23 22.38 1.50
N LEU A 19 -16.30 21.89 0.88
CA LEU A 19 -16.47 20.51 0.41
C LEU A 19 -15.59 20.30 -0.83
N MET A 20 -14.47 19.59 -0.65
CA MET A 20 -13.60 19.21 -1.78
C MET A 20 -14.29 18.12 -2.60
N GLN A 21 -14.88 18.50 -3.73
CA GLN A 21 -15.35 17.59 -4.75
C GLN A 21 -14.15 16.90 -5.41
N ARG A 22 -14.09 15.57 -5.32
CA ARG A 22 -13.18 14.73 -6.11
C ARG A 22 -13.78 14.54 -7.50
N SER A 23 -13.16 15.14 -8.51
CA SER A 23 -13.33 14.75 -9.90
C SER A 23 -12.53 13.46 -10.16
N ASN A 24 -13.25 12.37 -10.44
CA ASN A 24 -12.66 11.14 -10.99
C ASN A 24 -12.60 11.30 -12.52
N ILE A 25 -11.44 11.69 -13.04
CA ILE A 25 -11.12 11.53 -14.46
C ILE A 25 -10.29 10.26 -14.57
N PHE A 26 -10.92 9.17 -14.99
CA PHE A 26 -10.21 8.00 -15.52
C PHE A 26 -10.72 7.82 -16.94
N GLY A 27 -9.93 8.31 -17.90
CA GLY A 27 -10.18 8.09 -19.32
C GLY A 27 -10.21 6.60 -19.61
N ARG A 28 -11.34 6.12 -20.13
CA ARG A 28 -11.42 4.86 -20.87
C ARG A 28 -10.90 5.15 -22.26
N GLN A 29 -9.86 4.42 -22.67
CA GLN A 29 -9.60 4.20 -24.09
C GLN A 29 -10.56 3.11 -24.56
N ASP A 30 -11.41 3.48 -25.49
CA ASP A 30 -12.32 2.61 -26.22
C ASP A 30 -11.52 1.77 -27.23
N ILE A 31 -11.56 0.45 -27.10
CA ILE A 31 -11.28 -0.47 -28.21
C ILE A 31 -12.62 -1.15 -28.53
N LEU A 32 -13.21 -0.66 -29.61
CA LEU A 32 -14.47 -1.11 -30.17
C LEU A 32 -14.24 -2.46 -30.90
N GLY A 33 -14.39 -3.57 -30.16
CA GLY A 33 -14.45 -4.91 -30.73
C GLY A 33 -15.87 -5.43 -30.64
N SER A 34 -16.56 -5.50 -31.78
CA SER A 34 -17.91 -6.02 -31.96
C SER A 34 -18.12 -7.38 -31.26
N TRP A 35 -18.89 -7.39 -30.17
CA TRP A 35 -19.40 -8.63 -29.57
C TRP A 35 -20.76 -8.95 -30.21
N LEU A 36 -20.74 -9.71 -31.30
CA LEU A 36 -21.86 -10.60 -31.60
C LEU A 36 -21.93 -11.61 -30.45
N PRO A 37 -23.10 -11.89 -29.84
CA PRO A 37 -23.19 -12.96 -28.87
C PRO A 37 -22.95 -14.28 -29.62
N ALA A 38 -21.74 -14.82 -29.48
CA ALA A 38 -21.46 -16.21 -29.80
C ALA A 38 -22.41 -17.05 -28.93
N ARG A 39 -23.48 -17.56 -29.54
CA ARG A 39 -24.34 -18.55 -28.91
C ARG A 39 -23.46 -19.77 -28.65
N TYR A 40 -23.13 -19.98 -27.39
CA TYR A 40 -22.48 -21.17 -26.91
C TYR A 40 -23.42 -22.34 -27.18
N ILE A 41 -23.15 -23.11 -28.24
CA ILE A 41 -23.86 -24.35 -28.55
C ILE A 41 -23.34 -25.37 -27.54
N SER A 42 -24.17 -25.78 -26.58
CA SER A 42 -23.86 -26.94 -25.75
C SER A 42 -23.82 -28.18 -26.65
N ASN A 43 -22.75 -28.95 -26.57
CA ASN A 43 -22.64 -30.26 -27.21
C ASN A 43 -23.57 -31.24 -26.46
N GLU A 44 -24.88 -31.06 -26.59
CA GLU A 44 -25.89 -31.94 -26.01
C GLU A 44 -26.45 -32.80 -27.15
N SER A 45 -26.15 -34.10 -27.10
CA SER A 45 -26.59 -35.05 -28.13
C SER A 45 -28.11 -35.20 -28.08
N VAL A 46 -28.77 -34.89 -29.18
CA VAL A 46 -30.21 -35.10 -29.35
C VAL A 46 -30.42 -36.45 -30.02
N GLU A 47 -31.11 -37.38 -29.36
CA GLU A 47 -31.50 -38.64 -29.98
C GLU A 47 -32.80 -38.48 -30.77
N LEU A 48 -32.81 -39.09 -31.95
CA LEU A 48 -33.95 -39.15 -32.87
C LEU A 48 -34.59 -40.53 -32.77
N LYS A 49 -35.78 -40.61 -32.18
CA LYS A 49 -36.54 -41.86 -32.11
C LYS A 49 -37.57 -41.85 -33.25
N THR A 50 -37.38 -42.70 -34.24
CA THR A 50 -38.30 -42.90 -35.38
C THR A 50 -39.10 -44.17 -35.17
N TYR A 51 -40.17 -44.08 -34.40
CA TYR A 51 -41.15 -45.16 -34.29
C TYR A 51 -42.49 -44.66 -34.82
N ASN A 52 -43.08 -45.42 -35.75
CA ASN A 52 -44.40 -45.17 -36.35
C ASN A 52 -44.50 -43.87 -37.16
N ASP A 53 -43.60 -43.66 -38.13
CA ASP A 53 -43.61 -42.56 -39.13
C ASP A 53 -43.76 -41.13 -38.59
N VAL A 54 -43.49 -40.91 -37.30
CA VAL A 54 -43.46 -39.58 -36.67
C VAL A 54 -42.10 -39.37 -36.01
N VAL A 55 -41.40 -38.33 -36.44
CA VAL A 55 -40.09 -37.96 -35.90
C VAL A 55 -40.26 -37.15 -34.61
N ARG A 56 -39.75 -37.67 -33.49
CA ARG A 56 -39.72 -36.96 -32.19
C ARG A 56 -38.31 -36.90 -31.62
N PHE A 57 -37.90 -35.69 -31.21
CA PHE A 57 -36.61 -35.45 -30.56
C PHE A 57 -36.73 -35.67 -29.04
N SER A 58 -35.83 -36.46 -28.46
CA SER A 58 -35.68 -36.61 -27.00
C SER A 58 -34.28 -36.20 -26.57
N LEU A 59 -34.20 -35.42 -25.49
CA LEU A 59 -32.97 -35.14 -24.76
C LEU A 59 -32.92 -36.12 -23.59
N ASP A 60 -32.29 -37.29 -23.78
CA ASP A 60 -32.17 -38.28 -22.71
C ASP A 60 -31.26 -37.72 -21.61
N LYS A 61 -31.77 -37.68 -20.37
CA LYS A 61 -30.96 -37.50 -19.17
C LYS A 61 -30.60 -38.88 -18.66
N SER A 62 -29.32 -39.22 -18.65
CA SER A 62 -28.83 -40.48 -18.10
C SER A 62 -29.01 -40.49 -16.58
N ASP A 63 -29.94 -41.30 -16.09
CA ASP A 63 -30.05 -41.68 -14.69
C ASP A 63 -29.08 -42.83 -14.40
N ASP A 64 -27.91 -42.51 -13.85
CA ASP A 64 -27.05 -43.50 -13.21
C ASP A 64 -26.88 -43.17 -11.72
N ILE A 65 -27.44 -44.04 -10.89
CA ILE A 65 -27.22 -44.13 -9.45
C ILE A 65 -25.81 -44.68 -9.26
N ASN A 66 -24.89 -43.84 -8.80
CA ASN A 66 -23.69 -44.27 -8.09
C ASN A 66 -23.36 -43.26 -6.98
N SER A 67 -23.07 -43.82 -5.80
CA SER A 67 -22.78 -43.19 -4.53
C SER A 67 -21.65 -42.15 -4.63
N ALA A 68 -22.03 -40.89 -4.77
CA ALA A 68 -21.17 -39.77 -4.47
C ALA A 68 -21.77 -39.02 -3.28
N GLU A 69 -21.10 -39.09 -2.13
CA GLU A 69 -21.28 -38.11 -1.07
C GLU A 69 -21.29 -36.73 -1.72
N LYS A 70 -22.46 -36.08 -1.73
CA LYS A 70 -22.58 -34.67 -2.10
C LYS A 70 -21.76 -33.91 -1.06
N ILE A 71 -20.49 -33.67 -1.37
CA ILE A 71 -19.82 -32.45 -0.93
C ILE A 71 -20.71 -31.35 -1.49
N GLN A 72 -21.62 -30.87 -0.65
CA GLN A 72 -22.41 -29.68 -0.91
C GLN A 72 -21.40 -28.56 -1.08
N LYS A 73 -20.94 -28.37 -2.32
CA LYS A 73 -20.25 -27.15 -2.72
C LYS A 73 -21.26 -26.06 -2.44
N ASN A 74 -21.12 -25.42 -1.28
CA ASN A 74 -21.95 -24.30 -0.85
C ASN A 74 -21.95 -23.29 -2.00
N LYS A 75 -22.99 -23.33 -2.83
CA LYS A 75 -23.19 -22.34 -3.88
C LYS A 75 -23.40 -21.04 -3.11
N LYS A 76 -22.36 -20.20 -3.05
CA LYS A 76 -22.44 -18.87 -2.44
C LYS A 76 -23.58 -18.13 -3.15
N VAL A 77 -24.74 -18.10 -2.51
CA VAL A 77 -25.89 -17.34 -3.00
C VAL A 77 -25.45 -15.88 -2.99
N LYS A 78 -25.30 -15.31 -4.19
CA LYS A 78 -24.91 -13.91 -4.32
C LYS A 78 -26.06 -13.08 -3.76
N MET A 79 -25.79 -12.33 -2.70
CA MET A 79 -26.80 -11.47 -2.10
C MET A 79 -27.30 -10.45 -3.12
N SER A 80 -28.58 -10.08 -3.03
CA SER A 80 -29.12 -9.02 -3.89
C SER A 80 -28.34 -7.72 -3.70
N LYS A 81 -28.30 -6.86 -4.72
CA LYS A 81 -27.64 -5.55 -4.65
C LYS A 81 -28.11 -4.76 -3.42
N LYS A 82 -29.41 -4.82 -3.09
CA LYS A 82 -30.02 -4.15 -1.92
C LYS A 82 -29.58 -4.77 -0.60
N ALA A 83 -29.51 -6.09 -0.52
CA ALA A 83 -28.99 -6.78 0.68
C ALA A 83 -27.53 -6.41 0.93
N LYS A 84 -26.69 -6.35 -0.11
CA LYS A 84 -25.29 -5.92 0.00
C LYS A 84 -25.16 -4.47 0.49
N VAL A 85 -25.99 -3.57 -0.02
CA VAL A 85 -26.00 -2.16 0.43
C VAL A 85 -26.43 -2.04 1.90
N ASN A 86 -27.45 -2.78 2.32
CA ASN A 86 -27.90 -2.80 3.72
C ASN A 86 -26.82 -3.35 4.66
N GLU A 87 -26.12 -4.42 4.25
CA GLU A 87 -24.98 -4.97 4.98
C GLU A 87 -23.87 -3.92 5.18
N LEU A 88 -23.49 -3.21 4.10
CA LEU A 88 -22.51 -2.12 4.18
C LEU A 88 -23.00 -0.97 5.06
N ARG A 89 -24.30 -0.62 5.01
CA ARG A 89 -24.92 0.40 5.86
C ARG A 89 -24.81 0.01 7.34
N PHE A 90 -25.06 -1.25 7.68
CA PHE A 90 -24.91 -1.75 9.05
C PHE A 90 -23.49 -1.58 9.58
N TYR A 91 -22.47 -1.99 8.80
CA TYR A 91 -21.07 -1.81 9.20
C TYR A 91 -20.68 -0.34 9.33
N ARG A 92 -21.17 0.54 8.44
CA ARG A 92 -20.96 2.00 8.54
C ARG A 92 -21.55 2.57 9.83
N LEU A 93 -22.78 2.18 10.19
CA LEU A 93 -23.43 2.61 11.43
C LEU A 93 -22.67 2.11 12.66
N LYS A 94 -22.25 0.84 12.68
CA LYS A 94 -21.45 0.27 13.77
C LYS A 94 -20.10 0.99 13.94
N ALA A 95 -19.43 1.30 12.83
CA ALA A 95 -18.20 2.09 12.83
C ALA A 95 -18.44 3.51 13.38
N LYS A 96 -19.51 4.18 12.93
CA LYS A 96 -19.90 5.51 13.43
C LYS A 96 -20.20 5.50 14.93
N LYS A 97 -20.89 4.46 15.43
CA LYS A 97 -21.16 4.28 16.87
C LYS A 97 -19.87 4.14 17.69
N LYS A 98 -18.88 3.39 17.20
CA LYS A 98 -17.57 3.28 17.87
C LYS A 98 -16.80 4.60 17.85
N MET A 99 -16.80 5.30 16.72
CA MET A 99 -16.13 6.60 16.57
C MET A 99 -16.74 7.68 17.47
N ASN A 100 -18.08 7.70 17.59
CA ASN A 100 -18.84 8.67 18.37
C ASN A 100 -19.15 8.18 19.79
N SER A 101 -18.47 7.13 20.26
CA SER A 101 -18.66 6.66 21.64
C SER A 101 -18.12 7.68 22.63
N SER A 102 -18.85 7.89 23.72
CA SER A 102 -18.44 8.81 24.79
C SER A 102 -17.21 8.30 25.55
N ASN A 103 -17.00 6.98 25.58
CA ASN A 103 -15.82 6.38 26.20
C ASN A 103 -14.60 6.51 25.26
N PRO A 104 -13.57 7.29 25.61
CA PRO A 104 -12.40 7.50 24.77
C PRO A 104 -11.60 6.21 24.54
N GLU A 105 -11.56 5.27 25.48
CA GLU A 105 -10.86 3.99 25.33
C GLU A 105 -11.42 3.15 24.19
N VAL A 106 -12.75 3.08 24.08
CA VAL A 106 -13.42 2.36 22.98
C VAL A 106 -13.08 2.99 21.64
N ARG A 107 -13.01 4.32 21.58
CA ARG A 107 -12.65 5.08 20.38
C ARG A 107 -11.19 4.89 19.99
N ILE A 108 -10.27 4.98 20.94
CA ILE A 108 -8.81 4.80 20.74
C ILE A 108 -8.53 3.37 20.29
N ARG A 109 -9.02 2.36 21.02
CA ARG A 109 -8.86 0.94 20.66
C ARG A 109 -9.41 0.63 19.27
N TYR A 110 -10.55 1.21 18.90
CA TYR A 110 -11.09 1.05 17.55
C TYR A 110 -10.19 1.62 16.46
N LYS A 111 -9.64 2.83 16.65
CA LYS A 111 -8.67 3.43 15.72
C LYS A 111 -7.40 2.58 15.63
N LEU A 112 -6.90 2.12 16.78
CA LEU A 112 -5.69 1.31 16.88
C LEU A 112 -5.84 -0.01 16.11
N GLU A 113 -6.93 -0.73 16.33
CA GLU A 113 -7.23 -1.98 15.63
C GLU A 113 -7.40 -1.76 14.11
N LYS A 114 -7.94 -0.61 13.69
CA LYS A 114 -8.04 -0.26 12.26
C LYS A 114 -6.68 0.05 11.66
N ALA A 115 -5.81 0.75 12.39
CA ALA A 115 -4.46 1.06 11.96
C ALA A 115 -3.59 -0.19 11.87
N LYS A 116 -3.62 -1.07 12.88
CA LYS A 116 -2.88 -2.35 12.89
C LYS A 116 -3.29 -3.27 11.74
N ARG A 117 -4.58 -3.37 11.42
CA ARG A 117 -5.04 -4.12 10.22
C ARG A 117 -4.51 -3.53 8.90
N LYS A 118 -4.35 -2.21 8.84
CA LYS A 118 -3.80 -1.54 7.65
C LYS A 118 -2.30 -1.78 7.55
N GLU A 119 -1.59 -1.70 8.67
CA GLU A 119 -0.16 -2.00 8.77
C GLU A 119 0.15 -3.42 8.32
N THR A 120 -0.55 -4.43 8.84
CA THR A 120 -0.34 -5.83 8.45
C THR A 120 -0.61 -6.06 6.96
N TRP A 121 -1.68 -5.45 6.43
CA TRP A 121 -1.96 -5.50 4.99
C TRP A 121 -0.86 -4.82 4.15
N LEU A 122 -0.32 -3.70 4.59
CA LEU A 122 0.80 -3.01 3.91
C LEU A 122 2.07 -3.86 3.94
N ILE A 123 2.38 -4.49 5.07
CA ILE A 123 3.53 -5.40 5.21
C ILE A 123 3.36 -6.61 4.29
N GLU A 124 2.19 -7.25 4.28
CA GLU A 124 1.91 -8.38 3.39
C GLU A 124 2.02 -7.97 1.92
N LYS A 125 1.61 -6.75 1.58
CA LYS A 125 1.73 -6.20 0.24
C LYS A 125 3.19 -5.95 -0.14
N LEU A 126 3.99 -5.39 0.76
CA LEU A 126 5.41 -5.08 0.56
C LEU A 126 6.26 -6.35 0.44
N ARG A 127 5.93 -7.41 1.20
CA ARG A 127 6.61 -8.72 1.14
C ARG A 127 6.64 -9.32 -0.27
N LYS A 128 5.68 -8.96 -1.13
CA LYS A 128 5.62 -9.40 -2.54
C LYS A 128 6.72 -8.79 -3.42
N TYR A 129 7.36 -7.73 -2.96
CA TYR A 129 8.40 -6.99 -3.67
C TYR A 129 9.80 -7.22 -3.08
N ASP A 130 9.93 -8.10 -2.09
CA ASP A 130 11.23 -8.44 -1.51
C ASP A 130 11.84 -9.56 -2.33
N ILE A 131 12.95 -9.23 -3.00
CA ILE A 131 13.76 -10.17 -3.76
C ILE A 131 14.84 -10.64 -2.80
N PRO A 132 15.07 -11.96 -2.62
CA PRO A 132 16.15 -12.45 -1.79
C PRO A 132 17.48 -11.87 -2.27
N ASN A 133 18.20 -11.20 -1.36
CA ASN A 133 19.54 -10.73 -1.68
C ASN A 133 20.45 -11.95 -1.90
N PRO A 134 21.24 -11.99 -2.98
CA PRO A 134 22.30 -12.98 -3.08
C PRO A 134 23.27 -12.78 -1.91
N PRO A 135 23.95 -13.86 -1.44
CA PRO A 135 24.86 -13.78 -0.31
C PRO A 135 25.91 -12.69 -0.54
N PRO A 136 26.28 -11.93 0.51
CA PRO A 136 27.28 -10.89 0.41
C PRO A 136 28.61 -11.51 -0.04
N GLU A 137 29.07 -11.14 -1.24
CA GLU A 137 30.42 -11.43 -1.69
C GLU A 137 31.38 -10.62 -0.81
N THR A 138 32.29 -11.31 -0.12
CA THR A 138 33.40 -10.69 0.63
C THR A 138 34.35 -10.03 -0.35
N PHE A 139 34.38 -8.69 -0.37
CA PHE A 139 35.35 -7.93 -1.14
C PHE A 139 36.65 -7.83 -0.34
N ASP A 140 37.78 -8.23 -0.95
CA ASP A 140 39.11 -7.94 -0.42
C ASP A 140 39.40 -6.44 -0.60
N PRO A 141 39.57 -5.68 0.50
CA PRO A 141 39.85 -4.27 0.44
C PRO A 141 41.35 -4.07 0.28
N GLU A 142 41.90 -4.44 -0.88
CA GLU A 142 43.28 -4.04 -1.18
C GLU A 142 43.29 -2.54 -1.48
N ILE A 143 43.91 -1.85 -0.52
CA ILE A 143 43.99 -0.41 -0.31
C ILE A 143 44.56 0.28 -1.56
N LEU A 144 43.77 1.22 -2.06
CA LEU A 144 44.10 2.07 -3.17
C LEU A 144 45.29 2.99 -2.70
N THR A 145 46.40 2.96 -3.44
CA THR A 145 47.64 3.74 -3.21
C THR A 145 47.56 5.18 -3.76
N GLU A 146 48.24 6.12 -3.09
CA GLU A 146 48.51 7.57 -3.31
C GLU A 146 48.33 8.22 -4.72
N GLU A 147 48.32 7.45 -5.81
CA GLU A 147 48.12 7.89 -7.20
C GLU A 147 46.65 8.26 -7.57
N GLU A 148 45.70 8.08 -6.66
CA GLU A 148 44.25 8.26 -6.88
C GLU A 148 43.73 9.66 -7.15
N ARG A 149 44.54 10.69 -6.91
CA ARG A 149 44.15 12.07 -7.22
C ARG A 149 43.99 12.33 -8.72
N HIS A 150 44.39 11.39 -9.59
CA HIS A 150 44.29 11.54 -11.04
C HIS A 150 42.87 11.30 -11.63
N TYR A 151 41.91 10.73 -10.89
CA TYR A 151 40.66 10.20 -11.49
C TYR A 151 39.44 11.14 -11.57
N LEU A 152 39.59 12.46 -11.45
CA LEU A 152 38.45 13.39 -11.53
C LEU A 152 37.65 13.28 -12.85
N LYS A 153 38.26 12.77 -13.93
CA LYS A 153 37.59 12.55 -15.23
C LYS A 153 36.68 11.31 -15.29
N ARG A 154 36.78 10.37 -14.35
CA ARG A 154 36.04 9.08 -14.38
C ARG A 154 35.09 8.89 -13.19
N THR A 155 34.90 9.92 -12.37
CA THR A 155 33.93 9.92 -11.27
C THR A 155 32.53 10.23 -11.77
N VAL A 156 31.54 9.49 -11.29
CA VAL A 156 30.11 9.74 -11.52
C VAL A 156 29.54 10.44 -10.29
N LYS A 157 28.78 11.50 -10.53
CA LYS A 157 28.01 12.19 -9.49
C LYS A 157 26.61 11.59 -9.43
N VAL A 158 26.32 10.79 -8.41
CA VAL A 158 24.99 10.23 -8.19
C VAL A 158 24.23 11.15 -7.24
N ILE A 159 23.09 11.66 -7.70
CA ILE A 159 22.23 12.54 -6.92
C ILE A 159 21.04 11.73 -6.42
N CYS A 160 20.95 11.56 -5.11
CA CYS A 160 19.87 10.80 -4.51
C CYS A 160 18.76 11.75 -4.05
N LYS A 161 17.61 11.72 -4.74
CA LYS A 161 16.42 12.50 -4.40
C LYS A 161 15.18 11.62 -4.55
N PRO A 162 14.22 11.59 -3.59
CA PRO A 162 14.30 12.02 -2.19
C PRO A 162 15.00 10.97 -1.31
N CYS A 163 15.81 11.40 -0.34
CA CYS A 163 16.42 10.52 0.67
C CYS A 163 16.07 10.98 2.07
N LYS A 164 15.81 10.02 2.94
CA LYS A 164 15.82 10.25 4.38
C LYS A 164 17.25 10.52 4.87
N PRO A 165 17.41 11.22 6.00
CA PRO A 165 18.74 11.35 6.62
C PRO A 165 19.31 9.95 6.88
N GLY A 166 20.59 9.75 6.53
CA GLY A 166 21.28 8.46 6.69
C GLY A 166 21.09 7.45 5.55
N GLN A 167 20.00 7.53 4.78
CA GLN A 167 19.68 6.55 3.73
C GLN A 167 20.68 6.58 2.55
N VAL A 168 21.37 7.70 2.34
CA VAL A 168 22.35 7.85 1.27
C VAL A 168 23.54 6.90 1.45
N HIS A 169 23.88 6.54 2.69
CA HIS A 169 24.96 5.60 2.98
C HIS A 169 24.58 4.18 2.54
N GLU A 170 23.35 3.74 2.83
CA GLU A 170 22.81 2.45 2.36
C GLU A 170 22.79 2.39 0.82
N TYR A 171 22.41 3.49 0.17
CA TYR A 171 22.48 3.57 -1.29
C TYR A 171 23.90 3.54 -1.83
N ALA A 172 24.86 4.16 -1.16
CA ALA A 172 26.25 4.12 -1.56
C ALA A 172 26.82 2.70 -1.47
N GLU A 173 26.50 1.98 -0.41
CA GLU A 173 26.89 0.57 -0.22
C GLU A 173 26.28 -0.34 -1.29
N GLU A 174 24.98 -0.21 -1.56
CA GLU A 174 24.32 -0.96 -2.63
C GLU A 174 24.87 -0.62 -4.03
N LEU A 175 25.21 0.65 -4.27
CA LEU A 175 25.86 1.05 -5.53
C LEU A 175 27.24 0.40 -5.70
N ALA A 176 28.05 0.37 -4.63
CA ALA A 176 29.34 -0.31 -4.62
C ALA A 176 29.18 -1.81 -4.88
N ARG A 177 28.24 -2.46 -4.16
CA ARG A 177 27.95 -3.89 -4.28
C ARG A 177 27.47 -4.29 -5.67
N LEU A 178 26.47 -3.58 -6.22
CA LEU A 178 25.86 -3.91 -7.51
C LEU A 178 26.74 -3.56 -8.71
N SER A 179 27.52 -2.48 -8.60
CA SER A 179 28.34 -1.98 -9.72
C SER A 179 29.81 -2.38 -9.62
N LYS A 180 30.23 -3.03 -8.53
CA LYS A 180 31.63 -3.37 -8.20
C LYS A 180 32.58 -2.15 -8.29
N GLY A 181 32.06 -0.98 -7.95
CA GLY A 181 32.82 0.27 -7.96
C GLY A 181 33.09 0.79 -6.55
N ILE A 182 33.87 1.85 -6.44
CA ILE A 182 34.37 2.40 -5.18
C ILE A 182 33.64 3.70 -4.89
N VAL A 183 33.05 3.82 -3.70
CA VAL A 183 32.50 5.08 -3.20
C VAL A 183 33.67 5.95 -2.72
N ILE A 184 33.86 7.11 -3.33
CA ILE A 184 34.96 8.04 -2.96
C ILE A 184 34.54 8.93 -1.79
N ASP A 185 33.38 9.59 -1.93
CA ASP A 185 32.91 10.60 -0.98
C ASP A 185 31.38 10.72 -1.01
N ILE A 186 30.78 11.06 0.13
CA ILE A 186 29.34 11.33 0.28
C ILE A 186 29.18 12.74 0.83
N LYS A 187 28.69 13.65 -0.01
CA LYS A 187 28.45 15.04 0.36
C LYS A 187 27.13 15.20 1.12
N PRO A 188 27.00 16.22 1.99
CA PRO A 188 25.80 16.46 2.81
C PRO A 188 24.51 16.70 2.00
N ASN A 189 24.61 17.08 0.72
CA ASN A 189 23.47 17.29 -0.16
C ASN A 189 22.92 16.00 -0.79
N ASN A 190 23.15 14.84 -0.17
CA ASN A 190 22.78 13.51 -0.67
C ASN A 190 23.40 13.22 -2.05
N ILE A 191 24.66 13.61 -2.23
CA ILE A 191 25.41 13.41 -3.47
C ILE A 191 26.52 12.40 -3.18
N ILE A 192 26.53 11.30 -3.92
CA ILE A 192 27.57 10.28 -3.86
C ILE A 192 28.54 10.52 -5.01
N ILE A 193 29.82 10.64 -4.70
CA ILE A 193 30.90 10.61 -5.69
C ILE A 193 31.34 9.15 -5.83
N PHE A 194 31.05 8.57 -7.00
CA PHE A 194 31.24 7.15 -7.26
C PHE A 194 32.30 6.94 -8.34
N TYR A 195 33.28 6.08 -8.07
CA TYR A 195 34.26 5.64 -9.05
C TYR A 195 33.88 4.27 -9.60
N ARG A 196 33.68 4.21 -10.91
CA ARG A 196 33.19 3.01 -11.60
C ARG A 196 34.30 2.01 -11.97
N GLY A 197 35.56 2.45 -12.02
CA GLY A 197 36.71 1.66 -12.49
C GLY A 197 37.20 2.03 -13.91
N LYS A 198 38.46 1.69 -14.22
CA LYS A 198 39.06 1.89 -15.56
C LYS A 198 38.50 0.95 -16.62
N ASN A 199 38.17 -0.27 -16.22
CA ASN A 199 37.72 -1.36 -17.10
C ASN A 199 36.19 -1.45 -17.17
N TYR A 200 35.48 -0.39 -16.78
CA TYR A 200 34.04 -0.43 -16.82
C TYR A 200 33.54 -0.46 -18.27
N ALA A 201 32.90 -1.55 -18.67
CA ALA A 201 32.14 -1.67 -19.90
C ALA A 201 30.63 -1.59 -19.60
N GLN A 202 29.89 -0.81 -20.38
CA GLN A 202 28.44 -0.72 -20.25
C GLN A 202 27.80 -2.08 -20.55
N PRO A 203 26.95 -2.62 -19.66
CA PRO A 203 26.30 -3.90 -19.88
C PRO A 203 25.34 -3.80 -21.08
N GLU A 204 25.22 -4.90 -21.82
CA GLU A 204 24.31 -5.01 -22.96
C GLU A 204 22.85 -4.78 -22.54
N VAL A 205 22.46 -5.31 -21.39
CA VAL A 205 21.13 -5.10 -20.79
C VAL A 205 21.25 -4.14 -19.60
N MET A 206 20.74 -2.92 -19.77
CA MET A 206 20.83 -1.85 -18.76
C MET A 206 20.04 -2.11 -17.46
N SER A 207 19.02 -2.96 -17.48
CA SER A 207 18.22 -3.29 -16.31
C SER A 207 18.12 -4.80 -16.17
N PRO A 208 18.80 -5.40 -15.17
CA PRO A 208 18.76 -6.84 -14.97
C PRO A 208 17.31 -7.34 -14.81
N PRO A 209 16.95 -8.51 -15.38
CA PRO A 209 15.58 -9.05 -15.32
C PRO A 209 15.10 -9.31 -13.88
N ASN A 210 16.02 -9.46 -12.93
CA ASN A 210 15.72 -9.64 -11.51
C ASN A 210 15.30 -8.34 -10.80
N THR A 211 15.31 -7.19 -11.48
CA THR A 211 14.98 -5.89 -10.88
C THR A 211 13.49 -5.56 -11.07
N LEU A 212 12.88 -4.92 -10.07
CA LEU A 212 11.52 -4.41 -10.20
C LEU A 212 11.42 -3.36 -11.33
N SER A 213 10.34 -3.42 -12.11
CA SER A 213 10.05 -2.38 -13.09
C SER A 213 9.81 -1.03 -12.40
N LYS A 214 10.07 0.09 -13.10
CA LYS A 214 9.91 1.45 -12.57
C LYS A 214 8.54 1.69 -11.91
N ALA A 215 7.46 1.17 -12.51
CA ALA A 215 6.11 1.30 -11.98
C ALA A 215 5.93 0.52 -10.66
N LYS A 216 6.42 -0.72 -10.59
CA LYS A 216 6.37 -1.55 -9.38
C LYS A 216 7.25 -0.96 -8.26
N ALA A 217 8.42 -0.43 -8.60
CA ALA A 217 9.31 0.26 -7.66
C ALA A 217 8.63 1.51 -7.06
N LEU A 218 7.96 2.31 -7.88
CA LEU A 218 7.19 3.47 -7.41
C LEU A 218 6.01 3.03 -6.50
N GLU A 219 5.35 1.92 -6.81
CA GLU A 219 4.30 1.35 -5.98
C GLU A 219 4.84 0.89 -4.61
N LYS A 220 5.97 0.17 -4.60
CA LYS A 220 6.69 -0.23 -3.37
C LYS A 220 7.01 0.99 -2.51
N TYR A 221 7.54 2.06 -3.12
CA TYR A 221 7.84 3.31 -2.42
C TYR A 221 6.59 3.93 -1.77
N ARG A 222 5.47 4.02 -2.50
CA ARG A 222 4.21 4.57 -1.97
C ARG A 222 3.66 3.74 -0.81
N PHE A 223 3.75 2.41 -0.89
CA PHE A 223 3.34 1.55 0.21
C PHE A 223 4.25 1.68 1.42
N GLY A 224 5.57 1.78 1.23
CA GLY A 224 6.53 2.04 2.31
C GLY A 224 6.22 3.34 3.05
N GLN A 225 6.01 4.44 2.31
CA GLN A 225 5.59 5.72 2.89
C GLN A 225 4.27 5.63 3.66
N SER A 226 3.27 4.91 3.11
CA SER A 226 2.02 4.68 3.82
C SER A 226 2.21 3.82 5.07
N LEU A 227 3.14 2.87 5.06
CA LEU A 227 3.45 2.02 6.21
C LEU A 227 4.03 2.88 7.33
N GLU A 228 5.07 3.66 7.05
CA GLU A 228 5.72 4.57 8.00
C GLU A 228 4.72 5.51 8.68
N HIS A 229 3.86 6.19 7.90
CA HIS A 229 2.84 7.07 8.47
C HIS A 229 1.81 6.30 9.30
N THR A 230 1.50 5.05 8.93
CA THR A 230 0.57 4.20 9.69
C THR A 230 1.19 3.77 11.01
N SER A 231 2.47 3.39 11.03
CA SER A 231 3.19 3.02 12.25
C SER A 231 3.33 4.21 13.22
N GLN A 232 3.71 5.40 12.74
CA GLN A 232 3.71 6.63 13.57
C GLN A 232 2.31 6.95 14.12
N PHE A 233 1.26 6.68 13.36
CA PHE A 233 -0.12 6.85 13.83
C PHE A 233 -0.50 5.83 14.91
N ILE A 234 -0.02 4.58 14.80
CA ILE A 234 -0.19 3.54 15.82
C ILE A 234 0.50 3.97 17.11
N GLU A 235 1.77 4.39 17.04
CA GLU A 235 2.53 4.86 18.21
C GLU A 235 1.82 5.98 18.96
N ARG A 236 1.29 6.97 18.22
CA ARG A 236 0.49 8.06 18.83
C ARG A 236 -0.75 7.56 19.54
N LEU A 237 -1.47 6.58 18.97
CA LEU A 237 -2.67 6.01 19.58
C LEU A 237 -2.35 5.14 20.80
N GLU A 238 -1.23 4.42 20.78
CA GLU A 238 -0.77 3.63 21.92
C GLU A 238 -0.39 4.54 23.10
N LYS A 239 0.30 5.65 22.82
CA LYS A 239 0.60 6.68 23.82
C LYS A 239 -0.68 7.33 24.37
N GLU A 240 -1.63 7.70 23.52
CA GLU A 240 -2.93 8.26 23.94
C GLU A 240 -3.71 7.28 24.84
N LEU A 241 -3.64 5.97 24.55
CA LEU A 241 -4.29 4.94 25.34
C LEU A 241 -3.63 4.78 26.72
N GLU A 242 -2.30 4.79 26.76
CA GLU A 242 -1.51 4.69 27.98
C GLU A 242 -1.76 5.90 28.91
N GLU A 243 -1.73 7.11 28.37
CA GLU A 243 -2.04 8.35 29.10
C GLU A 243 -3.46 8.30 29.71
N TYR A 244 -4.43 7.77 28.98
CA TYR A 244 -5.80 7.59 29.48
C TYR A 244 -5.87 6.58 30.64
N HIS A 245 -5.14 5.46 30.57
CA HIS A 245 -5.07 4.48 31.66
C HIS A 245 -4.41 5.06 32.91
N GLN A 246 -3.33 5.82 32.74
CA GLN A 246 -2.68 6.53 33.84
C GLN A 246 -3.60 7.55 34.51
N HIS A 247 -4.37 8.29 33.71
CA HIS A 247 -5.39 9.22 34.22
C HIS A 247 -6.44 8.47 35.05
N LEU A 248 -7.00 7.37 34.55
CA LEU A 248 -7.97 6.57 35.32
C LEU A 248 -7.39 6.04 36.64
N ALA A 249 -6.12 5.59 36.64
CA ALA A 249 -5.46 5.12 37.86
C ALA A 249 -5.31 6.22 38.91
N LYS A 250 -4.89 7.44 38.51
CA LYS A 250 -4.81 8.60 39.41
C LYS A 250 -6.18 8.98 39.99
N PHE A 251 -7.22 8.99 39.15
CA PHE A 251 -8.59 9.29 39.58
C PHE A 251 -9.15 8.25 40.57
N ARG A 252 -8.77 6.98 40.45
CA ARG A 252 -9.18 5.94 41.40
C ARG A 252 -8.50 6.13 42.76
N LYS A 253 -7.18 6.35 42.78
CA LYS A 253 -6.42 6.60 44.01
C LYS A 253 -6.95 7.79 44.79
N GLY A 254 -7.19 8.93 44.12
CA GLY A 254 -7.75 10.11 44.77
C GLY A 254 -9.13 9.88 45.40
N LYS A 255 -9.96 8.98 44.85
CA LYS A 255 -11.25 8.62 45.46
C LYS A 255 -11.10 7.74 46.70
N GLU A 256 -10.17 6.78 46.66
CA GLU A 256 -9.84 5.92 47.79
C GLU A 256 -9.30 6.77 48.95
N ASP A 257 -8.36 7.68 48.68
CA ASP A 257 -7.78 8.59 49.67
C ASP A 257 -8.83 9.51 50.32
N THR A 258 -9.83 9.98 49.57
CA THR A 258 -10.94 10.78 50.14
C THR A 258 -11.92 9.95 50.97
N THR A 259 -12.09 8.68 50.66
CA THR A 259 -13.04 7.79 51.36
C THR A 259 -12.44 7.30 52.68
N THR A 260 -11.13 7.07 52.75
CA THR A 260 -10.43 6.64 53.98
C THR A 260 -10.25 7.78 55.00
N ARG A 261 -10.46 9.03 54.59
CA ARG A 261 -10.23 10.23 55.43
C ARG A 261 -11.49 10.77 56.12
N CYS A 262 -12.65 10.13 55.91
CA CYS A 262 -13.92 10.41 56.56
C CYS A 262 -14.26 9.28 57.54
#